data_AF-A0A956DEB9-F1
#
_entry.id   AF-A0A956DEB9-F1
#
_cell.length_a   1.000
_cell.length_b   1.000
_cell.length_c   1.000
_cell.angle_alpha   90.00
_cell.angle_beta   90.00
_cell.angle_gamma   90.00
#
_symmetry.space_group_name_H-M   'P 1'
#
loop_
_entity.id
_entity.type
_entity.pdbx_description
1 polymer ?
#
loop_
_entity_poly.entity_id
_entity_poly.type
_entity_poly.pdbx_seq_one_letter_code
_entity_poly.pdbx_strand_id
1 'polypeptide(L)'
;PSGSPWAVGAAGCVMWSGVPVRKVLERFGGVVDGARFLTSTGGEPIPEGVERDDVVVERSIPIEKGLEDALLAWEMNGEALPLTHGGPLRLVVPGYYGVNQIKFVTRMAATEQPTSAKIHATGYRMRDIGESGAPEQPSMWAMVPKSFVTFPTARTPQPTGRIVVHGVAFGGIEPVAKVEWSQDGQTWQDAELVGPDLGRYAWRVFSFEVEAPVGALTLFSRVTTTSGATQPEQRLENERGYGNASWRDHGVVVQVCAADDEACLRPPVEDEGRRRRTGPVRLSEAGERGRALFRERAQPSCTTCHALEHAEATGTVGPDLDALGPSLDQVRAAVQNGVGAMPSFTQLLTPQEIEDVAAYVFEATH
;
A
#
# COMPACT_ATOMS: atom_id res chain seq x y z
N PRO A 1 -18.16 -12.82 0.54
CA PRO A 1 -17.31 -13.56 -0.43
C PRO A 1 -16.26 -14.38 0.34
N SER A 2 -15.78 -15.50 -0.22
CA SER A 2 -14.64 -16.23 0.36
C SER A 2 -13.32 -15.51 0.04
N GLY A 3 -12.31 -15.66 0.91
CA GLY A 3 -11.00 -15.03 0.76
C GLY A 3 -10.61 -14.18 1.97
N SER A 4 -9.45 -13.53 1.89
CA SER A 4 -8.94 -12.66 2.95
C SER A 4 -9.82 -11.40 3.11
N PRO A 5 -10.26 -11.05 4.33
CA PRO A 5 -11.14 -9.91 4.59
C PRO A 5 -10.34 -8.59 4.64
N TRP A 6 -9.78 -8.18 3.49
CA TRP A 6 -9.02 -6.94 3.40
C TRP A 6 -9.93 -5.72 3.58
N ALA A 7 -9.48 -4.77 4.39
CA ALA A 7 -9.95 -3.40 4.37
C ALA A 7 -9.17 -2.60 3.30
N VAL A 8 -8.41 -1.59 3.69
CA VAL A 8 -7.60 -0.76 2.78
C VAL A 8 -6.12 -1.17 2.69
N GLY A 9 -5.65 -2.07 3.57
CA GLY A 9 -4.22 -2.36 3.77
C GLY A 9 -3.55 -3.24 2.69
N ALA A 10 -4.31 -3.79 1.74
CA ALA A 10 -3.76 -4.57 0.63
C ALA A 10 -3.30 -3.69 -0.55
N ALA A 11 -2.62 -2.58 -0.23
CA ALA A 11 -2.17 -1.57 -1.19
C ALA A 11 -0.88 -0.90 -0.71
N GLY A 12 -0.07 -0.41 -1.65
CA GLY A 12 1.12 0.37 -1.36
C GLY A 12 1.60 1.08 -2.62
N CYS A 13 2.24 2.24 -2.45
CA CYS A 13 2.86 3.02 -3.51
C CYS A 13 4.38 3.02 -3.29
N VAL A 14 5.13 2.48 -4.26
CA VAL A 14 6.58 2.27 -4.14
C VAL A 14 7.26 2.61 -5.46
N MET A 15 8.55 2.92 -5.38
CA MET A 15 9.38 3.20 -6.55
C MET A 15 10.03 1.91 -7.05
N TRP A 16 9.99 1.70 -8.35
CA TRP A 16 10.60 0.53 -9.00
C TRP A 16 11.71 0.99 -9.94
N SER A 17 12.81 0.23 -9.97
CA SER A 17 13.89 0.42 -10.95
C SER A 17 14.23 -0.91 -11.62
N GLY A 18 14.52 -0.86 -12.92
CA GLY A 18 14.56 -2.04 -13.79
C GLY A 18 14.73 -1.70 -15.27
N VAL A 19 14.43 -2.68 -16.13
CA VAL A 19 14.47 -2.54 -17.59
C VAL A 19 13.06 -2.57 -18.18
N PRO A 20 12.69 -1.65 -19.09
CA PRO A 20 11.41 -1.73 -19.78
C PRO A 20 11.29 -3.02 -20.58
N VAL A 21 10.14 -3.70 -20.47
CA VAL A 21 9.88 -4.97 -21.19
C VAL A 21 10.07 -4.80 -22.69
N ARG A 22 9.59 -3.68 -23.26
CA ARG A 22 9.81 -3.34 -24.67
C ARG A 22 11.28 -3.37 -25.08
N LYS A 23 12.19 -2.88 -24.22
CA LYS A 23 13.63 -2.88 -24.52
C LYS A 23 14.23 -4.29 -24.52
N VAL A 24 13.73 -5.16 -23.65
CA VAL A 24 14.13 -6.57 -23.66
C VAL A 24 13.65 -7.26 -24.93
N LEU A 25 12.38 -7.08 -25.31
CA LEU A 25 11.84 -7.69 -26.53
C LEU A 25 12.53 -7.14 -27.79
N GLU A 26 12.73 -5.83 -27.91
CA GLU A 26 13.50 -5.19 -28.99
C GLU A 26 14.91 -5.79 -29.13
N ARG A 27 15.59 -6.08 -28.01
CA ARG A 27 16.93 -6.70 -28.02
C ARG A 27 16.96 -8.10 -28.66
N PHE A 28 15.83 -8.81 -28.64
CA PHE A 28 15.66 -10.16 -29.21
C PHE A 28 14.91 -10.15 -30.56
N GLY A 29 14.80 -9.01 -31.22
CA GLY A 29 14.18 -8.89 -32.55
C GLY A 29 12.72 -8.43 -32.53
N GLY A 30 12.19 -8.04 -31.37
CA GLY A 30 10.84 -7.53 -31.22
C GLY A 30 9.80 -8.61 -30.94
N VAL A 31 8.53 -8.22 -31.11
CA VAL A 31 7.38 -9.11 -30.91
C VAL A 31 7.03 -9.78 -32.24
N VAL A 32 6.70 -11.07 -32.19
CA VAL A 32 6.24 -11.82 -33.37
C VAL A 32 4.89 -11.31 -33.85
N ASP A 33 4.68 -11.31 -35.17
CA ASP A 33 3.39 -10.95 -35.75
C ASP A 33 2.27 -11.82 -35.18
N GLY A 34 1.12 -11.20 -34.91
CA GLY A 34 -0.05 -11.88 -34.35
C GLY A 34 -0.06 -12.04 -32.83
N ALA A 35 1.04 -11.75 -32.13
CA ALA A 35 1.02 -11.74 -30.66
C ALA A 35 0.03 -10.68 -30.13
N ARG A 36 -0.79 -11.08 -29.15
CA ARG A 36 -1.84 -10.24 -28.55
C ARG A 36 -1.67 -10.08 -27.04
N PHE A 37 -0.85 -10.92 -26.43
CA PHE A 37 -0.62 -10.92 -24.99
C PHE A 37 0.86 -10.96 -24.65
N LEU A 38 1.21 -10.29 -23.53
CA LEU A 38 2.43 -10.56 -22.79
C LEU A 38 2.10 -11.54 -21.68
N THR A 39 2.64 -12.77 -21.76
CA THR A 39 2.43 -13.84 -20.78
C THR A 39 3.69 -14.03 -19.95
N SER A 40 3.58 -13.94 -18.62
CA SER A 40 4.72 -14.06 -17.71
C SER A 40 4.48 -15.10 -16.62
N THR A 41 5.51 -15.87 -16.30
CA THR A 41 5.47 -17.03 -15.39
C THR A 41 6.34 -16.78 -14.16
N GLY A 42 5.76 -16.99 -12.97
CA GLY A 42 6.48 -17.01 -11.70
C GLY A 42 7.41 -18.21 -11.60
N GLY A 43 8.47 -18.06 -10.82
CA GLY A 43 9.49 -19.06 -10.54
C GLY A 43 9.23 -19.97 -9.34
N GLU A 44 8.02 -20.03 -8.79
CA GLU A 44 7.72 -21.00 -7.74
C GLU A 44 7.89 -22.44 -8.25
N PRO A 45 8.47 -23.35 -7.44
CA PRO A 45 8.54 -24.76 -7.80
C PRO A 45 7.13 -25.35 -7.85
N ILE A 46 6.85 -26.12 -8.91
CA ILE A 46 5.60 -26.88 -9.04
C ILE A 46 5.74 -28.18 -8.21
N PRO A 47 4.81 -28.47 -7.28
CA PRO A 47 4.85 -29.71 -6.51
C PRO A 47 4.78 -30.95 -7.41
N GLU A 48 5.50 -31.99 -7.04
CA GLU A 48 5.48 -33.27 -7.77
C GLU A 48 4.08 -33.88 -7.78
N GLY A 49 3.64 -34.39 -8.94
CA GLY A 49 2.32 -35.01 -9.10
C GLY A 49 1.14 -34.03 -9.16
N VAL A 50 1.38 -32.72 -9.21
CA VAL A 50 0.34 -31.70 -9.38
C VAL A 50 0.36 -31.16 -10.80
N GLU A 51 -0.82 -31.08 -11.43
CA GLU A 51 -0.97 -30.46 -12.75
C GLU A 51 -0.51 -29.00 -12.72
N ARG A 52 0.44 -28.65 -13.60
CA ARG A 52 1.09 -27.34 -13.62
C ARG A 52 0.07 -26.21 -13.64
N ASP A 53 -0.89 -26.28 -14.56
CA ASP A 53 -1.84 -25.19 -14.80
C ASP A 53 -2.82 -25.00 -13.63
N ASP A 54 -2.95 -25.96 -12.72
CA ASP A 54 -3.75 -25.79 -11.49
C ASP A 54 -3.08 -24.88 -10.45
N VAL A 55 -1.75 -24.75 -10.47
CA VAL A 55 -0.99 -24.09 -9.39
C VAL A 55 0.02 -23.02 -9.86
N VAL A 56 0.43 -23.03 -11.12
CA VAL A 56 1.41 -22.06 -11.64
C VAL A 56 0.87 -20.63 -11.57
N VAL A 57 1.71 -19.71 -11.10
CA VAL A 57 1.43 -18.28 -11.17
C VAL A 57 1.85 -17.76 -12.53
N GLU A 58 0.94 -17.86 -13.51
CA GLU A 58 1.14 -17.36 -14.86
C GLU A 58 -0.01 -16.45 -15.27
N ARG A 59 0.30 -15.25 -15.79
CA ARG A 59 -0.72 -14.26 -16.17
C ARG A 59 -0.41 -13.68 -17.54
N SER A 60 -1.47 -13.40 -18.28
CA SER A 60 -1.44 -12.69 -19.55
C SER A 60 -2.09 -11.31 -19.42
N ILE A 61 -1.42 -10.29 -19.97
CA ILE A 61 -1.96 -8.93 -20.16
C ILE A 61 -1.95 -8.59 -21.66
N PRO A 62 -2.75 -7.62 -22.13
CA PRO A 62 -2.67 -7.14 -23.51
C PRO A 62 -1.22 -6.76 -23.87
N ILE A 63 -0.76 -7.16 -25.05
CA ILE A 63 0.63 -6.95 -25.47
C ILE A 63 0.97 -5.46 -25.55
N GLU A 64 0.02 -4.62 -25.99
CA GLU A 64 0.18 -3.18 -26.10
C GLU A 64 0.49 -2.57 -24.73
N LYS A 65 -0.23 -3.00 -23.68
CA LYS A 65 0.05 -2.58 -22.30
C LYS A 65 1.44 -3.03 -21.85
N GLY A 66 1.81 -4.27 -22.15
CA GLY A 66 3.13 -4.80 -21.82
C GLY A 66 4.28 -4.02 -22.47
N LEU A 67 4.08 -3.55 -23.71
CA LEU A 67 5.07 -2.79 -24.46
C LEU A 67 5.10 -1.30 -24.10
N GLU A 68 3.98 -0.74 -23.64
CA GLU A 68 3.90 0.68 -23.28
C GLU A 68 4.81 1.00 -22.10
N ASP A 69 4.71 0.25 -21.00
CA ASP A 69 5.27 0.69 -19.72
C ASP A 69 5.58 -0.43 -18.70
N ALA A 70 5.45 -1.71 -19.08
CA ALA A 70 5.80 -2.78 -18.15
C ALA A 70 7.33 -2.80 -17.92
N LEU A 71 7.72 -3.14 -16.70
CA LEU A 71 9.10 -3.11 -16.23
C LEU A 71 9.50 -4.48 -15.67
N LEU A 72 10.68 -4.97 -16.02
CA LEU A 72 11.36 -6.03 -15.28
C LEU A 72 12.23 -5.39 -14.20
N ALA A 73 11.73 -5.37 -12.98
CA ALA A 73 12.31 -4.66 -11.83
C ALA A 73 13.19 -5.58 -10.98
N TRP A 74 14.37 -5.08 -10.62
CA TRP A 74 15.31 -5.71 -9.67
C TRP A 74 15.54 -4.87 -8.41
N GLU A 75 14.94 -3.68 -8.36
CA GLU A 75 15.07 -2.73 -7.25
C GLU A 75 13.71 -2.14 -6.89
N MET A 76 13.48 -1.98 -5.59
CA MET A 76 12.28 -1.39 -4.98
C MET A 76 12.74 -0.39 -3.92
N ASN A 77 12.29 0.87 -4.04
CA ASN A 77 12.63 1.97 -3.14
C ASN A 77 14.15 2.21 -2.98
N GLY A 78 14.93 2.08 -4.05
CA GLY A 78 16.38 2.30 -4.02
C GLY A 78 17.20 1.10 -3.54
N GLU A 79 16.54 0.02 -3.10
CA GLU A 79 17.18 -1.17 -2.56
C GLU A 79 16.93 -2.40 -3.45
N ALA A 80 17.85 -3.38 -3.37
CA ALA A 80 17.68 -4.65 -4.06
C ALA A 80 16.32 -5.28 -3.71
N LEU A 81 15.59 -5.75 -4.72
CA LEU A 81 14.23 -6.25 -4.55
C LEU A 81 14.20 -7.45 -3.57
N PRO A 82 13.55 -7.33 -2.40
CA PRO A 82 13.52 -8.43 -1.43
C PRO A 82 12.67 -9.60 -1.93
N LEU A 83 12.98 -10.80 -1.44
CA LEU A 83 12.28 -12.03 -1.80
C LEU A 83 10.77 -11.95 -1.57
N THR A 84 10.35 -11.35 -0.44
CA THR A 84 8.93 -11.14 -0.10
C THR A 84 8.18 -10.31 -1.14
N HIS A 85 8.88 -9.43 -1.86
CA HIS A 85 8.34 -8.62 -2.95
C HIS A 85 8.71 -9.13 -4.35
N GLY A 86 9.32 -10.32 -4.45
CA GLY A 86 9.51 -11.04 -5.70
C GLY A 86 10.90 -10.93 -6.31
N GLY A 87 11.92 -10.65 -5.50
CA GLY A 87 13.32 -10.69 -5.97
C GLY A 87 13.74 -12.07 -6.49
N PRO A 88 14.79 -12.15 -7.31
CA PRO A 88 15.65 -11.05 -7.75
C PRO A 88 15.08 -10.22 -8.92
N LEU A 89 13.98 -10.67 -9.53
CA LEU A 89 13.37 -10.01 -10.67
C LEU A 89 11.85 -10.14 -10.63
N ARG A 90 11.13 -9.04 -10.81
CA ARG A 90 9.67 -8.99 -10.84
C ARG A 90 9.17 -8.27 -12.07
N LEU A 91 8.10 -8.78 -12.68
CA LEU A 91 7.31 -8.00 -13.61
C LEU A 91 6.48 -6.98 -12.84
N VAL A 92 6.62 -5.71 -13.19
CA VAL A 92 5.78 -4.61 -12.72
C VAL A 92 4.95 -4.13 -13.91
N VAL A 93 3.63 -4.07 -13.73
CA VAL A 93 2.66 -3.60 -14.72
C VAL A 93 1.93 -2.42 -14.11
N PRO A 94 2.39 -1.18 -14.35
CA PRO A 94 1.82 0.00 -13.69
C PRO A 94 0.32 0.17 -13.98
N GLY A 95 -0.45 0.56 -12.97
CA GLY A 95 -1.90 0.76 -13.08
C GLY A 95 -2.75 -0.51 -13.15
N TYR A 96 -2.16 -1.71 -13.13
CA TYR A 96 -2.88 -2.98 -13.08
C TYR A 96 -2.91 -3.58 -11.67
N TYR A 97 -3.96 -4.33 -11.35
CA TYR A 97 -4.08 -5.07 -10.09
C TYR A 97 -2.89 -6.00 -9.85
N GLY A 98 -2.52 -6.16 -8.58
CA GLY A 98 -1.27 -6.81 -8.15
C GLY A 98 -1.05 -8.24 -8.66
N VAL A 99 -2.11 -8.98 -8.98
CA VAL A 99 -1.99 -10.34 -9.55
C VAL A 99 -1.21 -10.36 -10.87
N ASN A 100 -1.23 -9.27 -11.64
CA ASN A 100 -0.51 -9.19 -12.92
C ASN A 100 0.97 -8.81 -12.75
N GLN A 101 1.42 -8.52 -11.53
CA GLN A 101 2.79 -8.14 -11.21
C GLN A 101 3.60 -9.35 -10.73
N ILE A 102 3.98 -10.21 -11.66
CA ILE A 102 4.57 -11.53 -11.42
C ILE A 102 5.90 -11.45 -10.68
N LYS A 103 5.92 -11.98 -9.46
CA LYS A 103 7.13 -12.11 -8.63
C LYS A 103 8.08 -13.17 -9.21
N PHE A 104 9.38 -13.07 -8.87
CA PHE A 104 10.44 -14.04 -9.21
C PHE A 104 10.29 -14.58 -10.64
N VAL A 105 10.13 -13.65 -11.59
CA VAL A 105 9.73 -13.98 -12.96
C VAL A 105 10.84 -14.75 -13.67
N THR A 106 10.50 -15.91 -14.22
CA THR A 106 11.46 -16.82 -14.88
C THR A 106 11.25 -16.90 -16.38
N ARG A 107 10.02 -16.65 -16.85
CA ARG A 107 9.67 -16.69 -18.27
C ARG A 107 8.76 -15.54 -18.63
N MET A 108 8.99 -15.00 -19.82
CA MET A 108 8.14 -14.01 -20.48
C MET A 108 8.01 -14.38 -21.96
N ALA A 109 6.79 -14.31 -22.50
CA ALA A 109 6.51 -14.64 -23.88
C ALA A 109 5.45 -13.70 -24.46
N ALA A 110 5.66 -13.26 -25.70
CA ALA A 110 4.59 -12.68 -26.49
C ALA A 110 3.77 -13.83 -27.10
N THR A 111 2.46 -13.87 -26.85
CA THR A 111 1.58 -14.99 -27.21
C THR A 111 0.33 -14.51 -27.95
N GLU A 112 -0.17 -15.31 -28.88
CA GLU A 112 -1.43 -15.02 -29.60
C GLU A 112 -2.66 -15.19 -28.70
N GLN A 113 -2.62 -16.20 -27.83
CA GLN A 113 -3.66 -16.53 -26.87
C GLN A 113 -3.18 -16.25 -25.43
N PRO A 114 -4.10 -15.97 -24.50
CA PRO A 114 -3.74 -15.91 -23.09
C PRO A 114 -3.36 -17.31 -22.56
N THR A 115 -2.68 -17.35 -21.42
CA THR A 115 -2.36 -18.60 -20.73
C THR A 115 -3.62 -19.35 -20.27
N SER A 116 -3.57 -20.68 -20.34
CA SER A 116 -4.58 -21.60 -19.81
C SER A 116 -4.49 -21.81 -18.30
N ALA A 117 -3.43 -21.31 -17.64
CA ALA A 117 -3.24 -21.45 -16.21
C ALA A 117 -4.50 -21.00 -15.44
N LYS A 118 -4.91 -21.79 -14.46
CA LYS A 118 -6.16 -21.60 -13.71
C LYS A 118 -6.28 -20.21 -13.09
N ILE A 119 -5.17 -19.66 -12.60
CA ILE A 119 -5.11 -18.29 -12.05
C ILE A 119 -5.50 -17.21 -13.09
N HIS A 120 -5.40 -17.52 -14.39
CA HIS A 120 -5.81 -16.68 -15.49
C HIS A 120 -7.13 -17.09 -16.13
N ALA A 121 -7.30 -18.37 -16.46
CA ALA A 121 -8.46 -18.85 -17.20
C ALA A 121 -9.76 -18.64 -16.40
N THR A 122 -9.79 -19.08 -15.14
CA THR A 122 -11.01 -19.03 -14.30
C THR A 122 -10.81 -18.19 -13.03
N GLY A 123 -9.57 -18.09 -12.55
CA GLY A 123 -9.16 -17.21 -11.47
C GLY A 123 -9.16 -15.74 -11.88
N TYR A 124 -9.36 -14.85 -10.90
CA TYR A 124 -9.30 -13.39 -11.10
C TYR A 124 -10.21 -12.88 -12.24
N ARG A 125 -11.39 -13.49 -12.39
CA ARG A 125 -12.46 -13.06 -13.28
C ARG A 125 -13.55 -12.31 -12.51
N MET A 126 -13.93 -11.13 -13.00
CA MET A 126 -15.08 -10.38 -12.54
C MET A 126 -16.35 -11.06 -13.06
N ARG A 127 -17.24 -11.43 -12.14
CA ARG A 127 -18.44 -12.20 -12.45
C ARG A 127 -19.49 -12.06 -11.36
N ASP A 128 -20.73 -12.33 -11.72
CA ASP A 128 -21.86 -12.22 -10.83
C ASP A 128 -21.83 -13.30 -9.74
N ILE A 129 -22.51 -13.02 -8.63
CA ILE A 129 -22.57 -13.94 -7.48
C ILE A 129 -23.28 -15.23 -7.91
N GLY A 130 -22.66 -16.37 -7.60
CA GLY A 130 -23.13 -17.70 -7.99
C GLY A 130 -22.59 -18.20 -9.34
N GLU A 131 -21.86 -17.38 -10.09
CA GLU A 131 -21.25 -17.80 -11.35
C GLU A 131 -19.85 -18.40 -11.18
N SER A 132 -19.56 -19.42 -11.99
CA SER A 132 -18.21 -19.95 -12.14
C SER A 132 -17.32 -19.00 -12.95
N GLY A 133 -16.02 -19.01 -12.65
CA GLY A 133 -15.04 -18.23 -13.41
C GLY A 133 -14.81 -18.82 -14.81
N ALA A 134 -14.80 -17.98 -15.84
CA ALA A 134 -14.59 -18.38 -17.23
C ALA A 134 -13.70 -17.38 -18.00
N PRO A 135 -12.95 -17.82 -19.03
CA PRO A 135 -12.00 -16.97 -19.77
C PRO A 135 -12.62 -15.77 -20.49
N GLU A 136 -13.90 -15.83 -20.81
CA GLU A 136 -14.65 -14.79 -21.53
C GLU A 136 -15.04 -13.62 -20.61
N GLN A 137 -15.07 -13.85 -19.29
CA GLN A 137 -15.38 -12.81 -18.30
C GLN A 137 -14.21 -11.82 -18.16
N PRO A 138 -14.47 -10.55 -17.80
CA PRO A 138 -13.41 -9.56 -17.61
C PRO A 138 -12.39 -10.01 -16.56
N SER A 139 -11.10 -9.94 -16.89
CA SER A 139 -10.03 -10.23 -15.93
C SER A 139 -9.72 -9.01 -15.05
N MET A 140 -9.18 -9.25 -13.86
CA MET A 140 -8.65 -8.20 -12.96
C MET A 140 -7.38 -7.57 -13.52
N TRP A 141 -7.51 -6.75 -14.56
CA TRP A 141 -6.43 -6.00 -15.21
C TRP A 141 -6.28 -4.60 -14.63
N ALA A 142 -6.75 -3.56 -15.34
CA ALA A 142 -6.60 -2.17 -14.92
C ALA A 142 -7.34 -1.90 -13.61
N MET A 143 -6.69 -1.16 -12.70
CA MET A 143 -7.31 -0.67 -11.48
C MET A 143 -8.28 0.46 -11.80
N VAL A 144 -9.35 0.55 -11.02
CA VAL A 144 -10.31 1.67 -11.08
C VAL A 144 -9.90 2.77 -10.08
N PRO A 145 -10.37 4.01 -10.26
CA PRO A 145 -10.07 5.11 -9.35
C PRO A 145 -10.53 4.80 -7.92
N LYS A 146 -9.66 5.03 -6.94
CA LYS A 146 -9.92 4.76 -5.53
C LYS A 146 -9.15 5.72 -4.62
N SER A 147 -9.80 6.17 -3.57
CA SER A 147 -9.24 6.90 -2.44
C SER A 147 -9.77 6.37 -1.11
N PHE A 148 -9.01 6.61 -0.05
CA PHE A 148 -9.42 6.34 1.32
C PHE A 148 -8.63 7.21 2.30
N VAL A 149 -9.25 7.50 3.44
CA VAL A 149 -8.61 8.18 4.57
C VAL A 149 -7.64 7.20 5.24
N THR A 150 -6.44 7.68 5.55
CA THR A 150 -5.40 6.92 6.28
C THR A 150 -5.21 7.43 7.70
N PHE A 151 -5.57 8.68 7.97
CA PHE A 151 -5.53 9.28 9.30
C PHE A 151 -6.51 10.45 9.40
N PRO A 152 -7.21 10.64 10.54
CA PRO A 152 -7.39 9.67 11.62
C PRO A 152 -8.25 8.47 11.17
N THR A 153 -8.18 7.39 11.93
CA THR A 153 -8.97 6.18 11.74
C THR A 153 -9.84 5.88 12.96
N ALA A 154 -10.69 4.85 12.87
CA ALA A 154 -11.43 4.31 14.01
C ALA A 154 -10.54 3.85 15.19
N ARG A 155 -9.24 3.67 14.95
CA ARG A 155 -8.25 3.27 15.98
C ARG A 155 -7.47 4.45 16.56
N THR A 156 -7.67 5.67 16.06
CA THR A 156 -6.95 6.86 16.51
C THR A 156 -7.97 7.95 16.88
N PRO A 157 -8.62 7.85 18.06
CA PRO A 157 -9.50 8.89 18.55
C PRO A 157 -8.81 10.25 18.55
N GLN A 158 -9.57 11.32 18.37
CA GLN A 158 -9.04 12.69 18.27
C GLN A 158 -9.69 13.61 19.31
N PRO A 159 -8.96 14.61 19.84
CA PRO A 159 -9.59 15.64 20.65
C PRO A 159 -10.52 16.50 19.79
N THR A 160 -11.55 17.06 20.40
CA THR A 160 -12.45 18.01 19.76
C THR A 160 -11.73 19.28 19.31
N GLY A 161 -12.21 19.87 18.22
CA GLY A 161 -11.63 21.05 17.58
C GLY A 161 -11.31 20.77 16.13
N ARG A 162 -10.33 21.49 15.59
CA ARG A 162 -9.91 21.35 14.21
C ARG A 162 -8.97 20.15 14.05
N ILE A 163 -9.36 19.20 13.20
CA ILE A 163 -8.58 18.00 12.90
C ILE A 163 -8.08 18.07 11.46
N VAL A 164 -6.80 17.77 11.26
CA VAL A 164 -6.22 17.56 9.93
C VAL A 164 -6.37 16.09 9.55
N VAL A 165 -7.05 15.85 8.44
CA VAL A 165 -7.30 14.51 7.88
C VAL A 165 -6.35 14.30 6.70
N HIS A 166 -5.78 13.11 6.60
CA HIS A 166 -4.93 12.66 5.50
C HIS A 166 -5.49 11.39 4.86
N GLY A 167 -5.23 11.25 3.57
CA GLY A 167 -5.51 10.03 2.84
C GLY A 167 -4.71 9.93 1.57
N VAL A 168 -5.02 8.89 0.79
CA VAL A 168 -4.37 8.60 -0.48
C VAL A 168 -5.41 8.37 -1.56
N ALA A 169 -5.10 8.79 -2.77
CA ALA A 169 -5.95 8.66 -3.94
C ALA A 169 -5.16 8.26 -5.17
N PHE A 170 -5.66 7.34 -5.99
CA PHE A 170 -5.06 6.93 -7.25
C PHE A 170 -6.13 6.66 -8.30
N GLY A 171 -5.82 6.94 -9.57
CA GLY A 171 -6.73 6.72 -10.70
C GLY A 171 -6.53 5.40 -11.44
N GLY A 172 -5.64 4.53 -10.95
CA GLY A 172 -5.29 3.29 -11.63
C GLY A 172 -4.39 3.54 -12.84
N ILE A 173 -4.97 3.55 -14.04
CA ILE A 173 -4.23 3.88 -15.27
C ILE A 173 -4.28 5.38 -15.63
N GLU A 174 -5.05 6.17 -14.88
CA GLU A 174 -5.25 7.60 -15.13
C GLU A 174 -4.71 8.46 -13.98
N PRO A 175 -4.23 9.68 -14.27
CA PRO A 175 -3.88 10.64 -13.23
C PRO A 175 -5.09 11.07 -12.40
N VAL A 176 -4.85 11.41 -11.14
CA VAL A 176 -5.83 12.04 -10.25
C VAL A 176 -6.00 13.50 -10.66
N ALA A 177 -7.25 13.94 -10.85
CA ALA A 177 -7.57 15.35 -11.08
C ALA A 177 -7.91 16.08 -9.78
N LYS A 178 -8.77 15.46 -8.95
CA LYS A 178 -9.14 16.01 -7.64
C LYS A 178 -9.56 14.91 -6.67
N VAL A 179 -9.54 15.25 -5.39
CA VAL A 179 -10.13 14.47 -4.31
C VAL A 179 -11.10 15.36 -3.58
N GLU A 180 -12.29 14.83 -3.30
CA GLU A 180 -13.31 15.48 -2.50
C GLU A 180 -13.53 14.69 -1.20
N TRP A 181 -13.99 15.36 -0.15
CA TRP A 181 -14.36 14.76 1.12
C TRP A 181 -15.76 15.17 1.57
N SER A 182 -16.36 14.36 2.45
CA SER A 182 -17.73 14.55 2.93
C SER A 182 -17.95 13.92 4.31
N GLN A 183 -18.86 14.50 5.11
CA GLN A 183 -19.32 13.92 6.38
C GLN A 183 -20.65 13.16 6.25
N ASP A 184 -21.43 13.44 5.21
CA ASP A 184 -22.79 12.92 5.00
C ASP A 184 -22.95 12.12 3.69
N GLY A 185 -21.93 12.14 2.83
CA GLY A 185 -21.95 11.56 1.48
C GLY A 185 -22.75 12.37 0.46
N GLN A 186 -23.25 13.54 0.83
CA GLN A 186 -24.14 14.39 0.01
C GLN A 186 -23.47 15.73 -0.31
N THR A 187 -22.88 16.36 0.70
CA THR A 187 -22.18 17.64 0.58
C THR A 187 -20.68 17.37 0.49
N TRP A 188 -20.05 17.85 -0.58
CA TRP A 188 -18.66 17.56 -0.90
C TRP A 188 -17.83 18.84 -0.92
N GLN A 189 -16.60 18.76 -0.42
CA GLN A 189 -15.60 19.82 -0.41
C GLN A 189 -14.31 19.29 -1.02
N ASP A 190 -13.57 20.15 -1.71
CA ASP A 190 -12.26 19.77 -2.26
C ASP A 190 -11.25 19.54 -1.12
N ALA A 191 -10.44 18.49 -1.26
CA ALA A 191 -9.24 18.27 -0.45
C ALA A 191 -8.01 18.80 -1.18
N GLU A 192 -6.99 19.21 -0.43
CA GLU A 192 -5.71 19.62 -0.98
C GLU A 192 -4.87 18.40 -1.35
N LEU A 193 -4.24 18.39 -2.53
CA LEU A 193 -3.26 17.36 -2.89
C LEU A 193 -1.87 17.77 -2.39
N VAL A 194 -1.26 16.93 -1.55
CA VAL A 194 -0.01 17.23 -0.83
C VAL A 194 1.16 16.47 -1.43
N GLY A 195 2.33 17.12 -1.40
CA GLY A 195 3.59 16.51 -1.82
C GLY A 195 3.75 16.41 -3.35
N PRO A 196 4.84 15.78 -3.81
CA PRO A 196 5.15 15.69 -5.22
C PRO A 196 4.13 14.81 -5.96
N ASP A 197 3.90 15.14 -7.23
CA ASP A 197 3.25 14.23 -8.17
C ASP A 197 4.28 13.24 -8.71
N LEU A 198 4.19 11.98 -8.28
CA LEU A 198 5.10 10.90 -8.69
C LEU A 198 4.67 10.23 -10.01
N GLY A 199 3.71 10.81 -10.73
CA GLY A 199 3.23 10.35 -12.02
C GLY A 199 1.93 9.56 -11.93
N ARG A 200 1.32 9.33 -13.10
CA ARG A 200 -0.06 8.83 -13.27
C ARG A 200 -0.40 7.50 -12.59
N TYR A 201 0.61 6.69 -12.25
CA TYR A 201 0.42 5.37 -11.62
C TYR A 201 0.62 5.38 -10.12
N ALA A 202 1.25 6.42 -9.59
CA ALA A 202 1.40 6.60 -8.15
C ALA A 202 0.10 7.14 -7.56
N TRP A 203 -0.04 6.99 -6.24
CA TRP A 203 -1.07 7.75 -5.54
C TRP A 203 -0.65 9.22 -5.40
N ARG A 204 -1.63 10.07 -5.14
CA ARG A 204 -1.46 11.39 -4.54
C ARG A 204 -1.88 11.29 -3.08
N VAL A 205 -1.14 11.93 -2.21
CA VAL A 205 -1.58 12.19 -0.83
C VAL A 205 -2.56 13.35 -0.88
N PHE A 206 -3.64 13.28 -0.12
CA PHE A 206 -4.55 14.41 0.06
C PHE A 206 -4.70 14.76 1.55
N SER A 207 -5.04 16.02 1.83
CA SER A 207 -5.39 16.47 3.17
C SER A 207 -6.54 17.48 3.18
N PHE A 208 -7.24 17.56 4.30
CA PHE A 208 -8.24 18.60 4.56
C PHE A 208 -8.39 18.84 6.07
N GLU A 209 -8.92 20.01 6.43
CA GLU A 209 -9.26 20.34 7.82
C GLU A 209 -10.77 20.20 8.04
N VAL A 210 -11.16 19.67 9.20
CA VAL A 210 -12.56 19.57 9.60
C VAL A 210 -12.73 19.99 11.06
N GLU A 211 -13.74 20.81 11.32
CA GLU A 211 -14.17 21.14 12.69
C GLU A 211 -14.95 19.96 13.26
N ALA A 212 -14.49 19.43 14.38
CA ALA A 212 -14.94 18.17 14.94
C ALA A 212 -15.45 18.35 16.38
N PRO A 213 -16.78 18.46 16.60
CA PRO A 213 -17.34 18.39 17.93
C PRO A 213 -17.19 16.98 18.52
N VAL A 214 -17.25 16.86 19.84
CA VAL A 214 -17.28 15.57 20.55
C VAL A 214 -18.37 14.67 19.97
N GLY A 215 -18.02 13.43 19.65
CA GLY A 215 -18.92 12.45 19.05
C GLY A 215 -18.29 11.63 17.93
N ALA A 216 -19.11 10.87 17.22
CA ALA A 216 -18.68 10.12 16.05
C ALA A 216 -18.60 11.05 14.83
N LEU A 217 -17.41 11.16 14.25
CA LEU A 217 -17.15 11.90 13.02
C LEU A 217 -17.00 10.91 11.86
N THR A 218 -18.01 10.84 11.00
CA THR A 218 -17.94 10.07 9.76
C THR A 218 -17.23 10.88 8.68
N LEU A 219 -16.30 10.27 7.97
CA LEU A 219 -15.55 10.87 6.86
C LEU A 219 -15.54 9.95 5.65
N PHE A 220 -15.85 10.52 4.50
CA PHE A 220 -15.74 9.88 3.19
C PHE A 220 -14.72 10.64 2.34
N SER A 221 -14.09 9.93 1.40
CA SER A 221 -13.24 10.53 0.36
C SER A 221 -13.64 9.97 -1.00
N ARG A 222 -13.59 10.79 -2.05
CA ARG A 222 -13.91 10.40 -3.42
C ARG A 222 -12.91 11.01 -4.39
N VAL A 223 -12.27 10.18 -5.20
CA VAL A 223 -11.36 10.64 -6.25
C VAL A 223 -12.06 10.78 -7.60
N THR A 224 -11.68 11.80 -8.36
CA THR A 224 -12.00 11.98 -9.79
C THR A 224 -10.70 12.04 -10.58
N THR A 225 -10.61 11.28 -11.67
CA THR A 225 -9.46 11.29 -12.58
C THR A 225 -9.56 12.40 -13.62
N THR A 226 -8.48 12.62 -14.38
CA THR A 226 -8.45 13.62 -15.46
C THR A 226 -9.41 13.33 -16.62
N SER A 227 -9.89 12.10 -16.77
CA SER A 227 -10.93 11.76 -17.76
C SER A 227 -12.36 12.06 -17.27
N GLY A 228 -12.53 12.37 -15.99
CA GLY A 228 -13.81 12.53 -15.32
C GLY A 228 -14.34 11.25 -14.65
N ALA A 229 -13.63 10.12 -14.74
CA ALA A 229 -14.01 8.92 -14.01
C ALA A 229 -13.94 9.17 -12.50
N THR A 230 -15.02 8.86 -11.79
CA THR A 230 -15.17 9.16 -10.36
C THR A 230 -15.43 7.88 -9.59
N GLN A 231 -14.83 7.77 -8.41
CA GLN A 231 -15.01 6.64 -7.51
C GLN A 231 -16.51 6.43 -7.16
N PRO A 232 -17.04 5.19 -7.27
CA PRO A 232 -18.47 4.93 -7.08
C PRO A 232 -18.86 4.95 -5.60
N GLU A 233 -20.14 5.23 -5.34
CA GLU A 233 -20.70 5.15 -3.98
C GLU A 233 -20.75 3.74 -3.44
N GLN A 234 -21.33 2.83 -4.22
CA GLN A 234 -21.53 1.45 -3.82
C GLN A 234 -20.48 0.58 -4.51
N ARG A 235 -20.12 -0.52 -3.87
CA ARG A 235 -19.23 -1.50 -4.49
C ARG A 235 -19.97 -2.21 -5.62
N LEU A 236 -19.24 -2.60 -6.65
CA LEU A 236 -19.74 -3.55 -7.63
C LEU A 236 -19.72 -4.94 -7.00
N GLU A 237 -20.91 -5.47 -6.68
CA GLU A 237 -21.03 -6.83 -6.16
C GLU A 237 -20.52 -7.84 -7.20
N ASN A 238 -19.71 -8.79 -6.75
CA ASN A 238 -19.17 -9.85 -7.58
C ASN A 238 -18.78 -11.05 -6.70
N GLU A 239 -18.77 -12.25 -7.27
CA GLU A 239 -18.57 -13.53 -6.57
C GLU A 239 -17.36 -13.54 -5.60
N ARG A 240 -16.30 -12.80 -5.94
CA ARG A 240 -15.02 -12.82 -5.22
C ARG A 240 -14.72 -11.55 -4.42
N GLY A 241 -15.62 -10.57 -4.43
CA GLY A 241 -15.39 -9.28 -3.78
C GLY A 241 -14.19 -8.51 -4.34
N TYR A 242 -13.86 -8.72 -5.62
CA TYR A 242 -12.75 -8.05 -6.27
C TYR A 242 -13.04 -6.57 -6.56
N GLY A 243 -11.98 -5.77 -6.60
CA GLY A 243 -12.03 -4.41 -7.13
C GLY A 243 -12.90 -3.42 -6.35
N ASN A 244 -13.11 -3.64 -5.05
CA ASN A 244 -13.91 -2.73 -4.24
C ASN A 244 -13.27 -1.32 -4.21
N ALA A 245 -13.94 -0.36 -4.83
CA ALA A 245 -13.63 1.06 -4.81
C ALA A 245 -14.79 1.92 -4.24
N SER A 246 -15.77 1.32 -3.56
CA SER A 246 -16.88 2.03 -2.92
C SER A 246 -16.40 3.11 -1.95
N TRP A 247 -16.67 4.40 -2.19
CA TRP A 247 -16.33 5.42 -1.18
C TRP A 247 -17.10 5.24 0.13
N ARG A 248 -18.29 4.62 0.07
CA ARG A 248 -19.11 4.35 1.25
C ARG A 248 -18.52 3.24 2.12
N ASP A 249 -18.04 2.15 1.50
CA ASP A 249 -17.41 1.04 2.23
C ASP A 249 -16.08 1.45 2.86
N HIS A 250 -15.36 2.39 2.24
CA HIS A 250 -14.10 2.92 2.76
C HIS A 250 -14.28 4.17 3.64
N GLY A 251 -15.53 4.55 3.94
CA GLY A 251 -15.82 5.60 4.92
C GLY A 251 -15.28 5.21 6.28
N VAL A 252 -14.75 6.19 7.01
CA VAL A 252 -14.20 5.98 8.34
C VAL A 252 -15.01 6.73 9.38
N VAL A 253 -15.22 6.11 10.54
CA VAL A 253 -15.82 6.75 11.69
C VAL A 253 -14.71 6.99 12.71
N VAL A 254 -14.46 8.25 12.99
CA VAL A 254 -13.44 8.71 13.93
C VAL A 254 -14.13 9.07 15.24
N GLN A 255 -13.63 8.55 16.36
CA GLN A 255 -14.12 8.94 17.67
C GLN A 255 -13.50 10.29 18.05
N VAL A 256 -14.34 11.30 18.28
CA VAL A 256 -13.92 12.62 18.75
C VAL A 256 -14.25 12.75 20.23
N CYS A 257 -13.26 13.04 21.04
CA CYS A 257 -13.31 13.06 22.49
C CYS A 257 -13.24 14.49 23.02
N ALA A 258 -13.72 14.72 24.24
CA ALA A 258 -13.35 15.94 24.96
C ALA A 258 -11.83 15.98 25.15
N ALA A 259 -11.25 17.18 25.16
CA ALA A 259 -9.79 17.32 25.22
C ALA A 259 -9.17 16.76 26.52
N ASP A 260 -9.97 16.68 27.59
CA ASP A 260 -9.61 16.14 28.90
C ASP A 260 -10.03 14.68 29.12
N ASP A 261 -10.63 14.02 28.13
CA ASP A 261 -11.07 12.63 28.22
C ASP A 261 -9.95 11.66 27.77
N GLU A 262 -8.97 11.47 28.66
CA GLU A 262 -7.84 10.55 28.44
C GLU A 262 -8.27 9.10 28.17
N ALA A 263 -9.43 8.69 28.69
CA ALA A 263 -9.93 7.33 28.51
C ALA A 263 -10.45 7.13 27.08
N CYS A 264 -11.18 8.10 26.54
CA CYS A 264 -11.65 8.12 25.16
C CYS A 264 -10.50 8.30 24.16
N LEU A 265 -9.52 9.16 24.48
CA LEU A 265 -8.38 9.43 23.63
C LEU A 265 -7.39 8.26 23.54
N ARG A 266 -7.49 7.29 24.46
CA ARG A 266 -6.67 6.09 24.42
C ARG A 266 -7.05 5.24 23.21
N PRO A 267 -6.10 4.91 22.31
CA PRO A 267 -6.34 3.94 21.25
C PRO A 267 -6.88 2.63 21.85
N PRO A 268 -7.80 1.94 21.15
CA PRO A 268 -8.29 0.65 21.61
C PRO A 268 -7.09 -0.30 21.82
N VAL A 269 -7.03 -0.92 22.99
CA VAL A 269 -5.97 -1.89 23.33
C VAL A 269 -6.16 -3.09 22.40
N GLU A 270 -5.15 -3.38 21.57
CA GLU A 270 -5.09 -4.66 20.86
C GLU A 270 -4.86 -5.75 21.91
N ASP A 271 -5.91 -6.51 22.24
CA ASP A 271 -5.75 -7.76 22.99
C ASP A 271 -5.15 -8.80 22.03
N GLU A 272 -3.82 -8.94 22.07
CA GLU A 272 -3.08 -10.21 21.95
C GLU A 272 -1.56 -9.97 22.10
N GLY A 273 -1.05 -10.12 23.33
CA GLY A 273 0.32 -10.63 23.54
C GLY A 273 1.52 -9.68 23.50
N ARG A 274 1.37 -8.35 23.59
CA ARG A 274 2.54 -7.43 23.64
C ARG A 274 2.89 -7.00 25.06
N ARG A 275 4.10 -7.39 25.49
CA ARG A 275 4.68 -7.04 26.80
C ARG A 275 5.04 -5.55 26.82
N ARG A 276 4.24 -4.73 27.50
CA ARG A 276 4.69 -3.39 27.91
C ARG A 276 5.78 -3.55 28.97
N ARG A 277 6.97 -3.00 28.73
CA ARG A 277 8.09 -3.12 29.67
C ARG A 277 7.88 -2.25 30.91
N THR A 278 8.26 -2.76 32.09
CA THR A 278 8.06 -2.08 33.39
C THR A 278 9.38 -1.73 34.11
N GLY A 279 10.47 -1.50 33.38
CA GLY A 279 11.79 -1.18 33.94
C GLY A 279 12.58 -0.11 33.17
N PRO A 280 13.68 0.42 33.75
CA PRO A 280 14.48 1.49 33.14
C PRO A 280 15.16 1.06 31.84
N VAL A 281 15.18 1.93 30.82
CA VAL A 281 15.85 1.65 29.53
C VAL A 281 17.35 1.64 29.75
N ARG A 282 18.00 0.56 29.30
CA ARG A 282 19.46 0.50 29.15
C ARG A 282 19.76 0.33 27.69
N LEU A 283 20.27 1.38 27.07
CA LEU A 283 20.66 1.35 25.68
C LEU A 283 22.04 0.71 25.52
N SER A 284 22.20 -0.07 24.46
CA SER A 284 23.51 -0.44 23.94
C SER A 284 24.19 0.79 23.32
N GLU A 285 25.48 0.68 22.97
CA GLU A 285 26.15 1.75 22.22
C GLU A 285 25.45 2.03 20.88
N ALA A 286 24.85 1.02 20.25
CA ALA A 286 24.04 1.18 19.05
C ALA A 286 22.72 1.89 19.34
N GLY A 287 22.05 1.53 20.44
CA GLY A 287 20.85 2.21 20.91
C GLY A 287 21.07 3.69 21.23
N GLU A 288 22.22 4.05 21.82
CA GLU A 288 22.56 5.46 22.10
C GLU A 288 22.77 6.26 20.80
N ARG A 289 23.45 5.70 19.80
CA ARG A 289 23.58 6.32 18.47
C ARG A 289 22.22 6.44 17.79
N GLY A 290 21.40 5.40 17.87
CA GLY A 290 20.04 5.37 17.33
C GLY A 290 19.13 6.41 17.96
N ARG A 291 19.24 6.65 19.25
CA ARG A 291 18.48 7.70 19.96
C ARG A 291 18.78 9.07 19.39
N ALA A 292 20.05 9.40 19.19
CA ALA A 292 20.45 10.68 18.61
C ALA A 292 19.87 10.85 17.20
N LEU A 293 19.92 9.79 16.38
CA LEU A 293 19.35 9.80 15.03
C LEU A 293 17.83 9.99 15.05
N PHE A 294 17.14 9.27 15.92
CA PHE A 294 15.67 9.32 16.10
C PHE A 294 15.19 10.73 16.48
N ARG A 295 15.95 11.45 17.33
CA ARG A 295 15.59 12.79 17.81
C ARG A 295 16.00 13.91 16.87
N GLU A 296 17.21 13.88 16.32
CA GLU A 296 17.85 15.09 15.81
C GLU A 296 18.20 15.04 14.31
N ARG A 297 18.52 13.86 13.76
CA ARG A 297 19.09 13.76 12.41
C ARG A 297 18.17 13.20 11.33
N ALA A 298 17.18 12.38 11.69
CA ALA A 298 16.11 12.07 10.75
C ALA A 298 15.34 13.36 10.44
N GLN A 299 15.14 13.69 9.15
CA GLN A 299 14.32 14.84 8.76
C GLN A 299 13.18 14.38 7.83
N PRO A 300 11.91 14.48 8.25
CA PRO A 300 11.46 14.95 9.58
C PRO A 300 11.91 14.00 10.71
N SER A 301 12.10 14.56 11.92
CA SER A 301 12.50 13.79 13.10
C SER A 301 11.45 12.73 13.40
N CYS A 302 11.90 11.54 13.79
CA CYS A 302 10.97 10.47 14.15
C CYS A 302 10.08 10.89 15.34
N THR A 303 10.59 11.76 16.22
CA THR A 303 9.84 12.32 17.36
C THR A 303 8.64 13.19 16.96
N THR A 304 8.67 13.78 15.76
CA THR A 304 7.57 14.58 15.23
C THR A 304 6.38 13.69 14.87
N CYS A 305 6.67 12.48 14.37
CA CYS A 305 5.63 11.57 13.91
C CYS A 305 5.22 10.57 14.97
N HIS A 306 6.15 10.04 15.77
CA HIS A 306 5.89 8.92 16.68
C HIS A 306 5.94 9.35 18.16
N ALA A 307 5.11 8.70 18.98
CA ALA A 307 5.25 8.74 20.43
C ALA A 307 6.25 7.68 20.89
N LEU A 308 7.14 8.06 21.81
CA LEU A 308 8.11 7.19 22.47
C LEU A 308 8.60 7.86 23.77
N GLU A 309 8.19 7.34 24.92
CA GLU A 309 8.39 7.89 26.26
C GLU A 309 9.88 8.15 26.53
N HIS A 310 10.73 7.18 26.21
CA HIS A 310 12.17 7.31 26.42
C HIS A 310 12.83 8.40 25.56
N ALA A 311 12.22 8.77 24.43
CA ALA A 311 12.68 9.87 23.59
C ALA A 311 12.06 11.23 23.99
N GLU A 312 11.17 11.25 25.00
CA GLU A 312 10.28 12.38 25.30
C GLU A 312 9.47 12.81 24.07
N ALA A 313 9.11 11.85 23.22
CA ALA A 313 8.43 12.08 21.97
C ALA A 313 6.92 11.89 22.12
N THR A 314 6.14 12.84 21.61
CA THR A 314 4.68 12.85 21.70
C THR A 314 4.02 12.93 20.32
N GLY A 315 4.72 12.50 19.27
CA GLY A 315 4.21 12.55 17.89
C GLY A 315 2.94 11.70 17.72
N THR A 316 2.01 12.17 16.90
CA THR A 316 0.68 11.56 16.73
C THR A 316 0.38 11.11 15.30
N VAL A 317 1.32 11.33 14.36
CA VAL A 317 1.17 10.98 12.94
C VAL A 317 1.40 9.48 12.70
N GLY A 318 2.44 8.94 13.34
CA GLY A 318 2.78 7.52 13.36
C GLY A 318 2.33 6.85 14.65
N PRO A 319 2.43 5.51 14.76
CA PRO A 319 2.04 4.78 15.96
C PRO A 319 2.87 5.18 17.18
N ASP A 320 2.26 5.07 18.36
CA ASP A 320 2.94 5.01 19.66
C ASP A 320 3.82 3.75 19.70
N LEU A 321 5.13 3.96 19.77
CA LEU A 321 6.12 2.90 19.71
C LEU A 321 6.19 2.11 21.03
N ASP A 322 5.91 2.72 22.17
CA ASP A 322 5.83 2.02 23.47
C ASP A 322 4.67 1.03 23.49
N ALA A 323 3.53 1.42 22.91
CA ALA A 323 2.38 0.54 22.75
C ALA A 323 2.60 -0.51 21.65
N LEU A 324 3.23 -0.12 20.53
CA LEU A 324 3.45 -1.00 19.40
C LEU A 324 4.49 -2.08 19.73
N GLY A 325 5.54 -1.78 20.48
CA GLY A 325 6.64 -2.72 20.74
C GLY A 325 7.14 -3.42 19.46
N PRO A 326 7.57 -2.67 18.42
CA PRO A 326 7.94 -3.26 17.14
C PRO A 326 9.24 -4.07 17.27
N SER A 327 9.34 -5.19 16.54
CA SER A 327 10.60 -5.94 16.45
C SER A 327 11.66 -5.16 15.67
N LEU A 328 12.94 -5.52 15.83
CA LEU A 328 14.05 -4.94 15.06
C LEU A 328 13.77 -4.93 13.56
N ASP A 329 13.28 -6.06 13.02
CA ASP A 329 12.99 -6.19 11.59
C ASP A 329 11.82 -5.29 11.17
N GLN A 330 10.82 -5.09 12.03
CA GLN A 330 9.70 -4.18 11.76
C GLN A 330 10.17 -2.73 11.68
N VAL A 331 11.03 -2.29 12.61
CA VAL A 331 11.57 -0.93 12.60
C VAL A 331 12.47 -0.73 11.38
N ARG A 332 13.38 -1.67 11.12
CA ARG A 332 14.27 -1.63 9.95
C ARG A 332 13.48 -1.52 8.66
N ALA A 333 12.48 -2.39 8.48
CA ALA A 333 11.65 -2.38 7.28
C ALA A 333 10.88 -1.07 7.13
N ALA A 334 10.36 -0.49 8.22
CA ALA A 334 9.64 0.77 8.18
C ALA A 334 10.54 1.96 7.82
N VAL A 335 11.73 2.06 8.42
CA VAL A 335 12.71 3.12 8.13
C VAL A 335 13.26 3.00 6.70
N GLN A 336 13.51 1.77 6.23
CA GLN A 336 14.02 1.52 4.87
C GLN A 336 12.97 1.76 3.79
N ASN A 337 11.74 1.29 3.99
CA ASN A 337 10.76 1.24 2.91
C ASN A 337 9.71 2.34 2.99
N GLY A 338 9.60 3.02 4.13
CA GLY A 338 8.44 3.85 4.46
C GLY A 338 7.20 3.00 4.76
N VAL A 339 6.23 3.61 5.44
CA VAL A 339 4.93 2.98 5.79
C VAL A 339 3.83 4.03 5.75
N GLY A 340 2.85 3.88 4.85
CA GLY A 340 1.74 4.82 4.72
C GLY A 340 2.23 6.22 4.34
N ALA A 341 2.13 7.18 5.28
CA ALA A 341 2.63 8.54 5.13
C ALA A 341 4.12 8.71 5.51
N MET A 342 4.72 7.72 6.18
CA MET A 342 6.15 7.73 6.53
C MET A 342 6.99 7.48 5.27
N PRO A 343 7.86 8.41 4.84
CA PRO A 343 8.76 8.20 3.71
C PRO A 343 9.87 7.20 4.05
N SER A 344 10.56 6.70 3.04
CA SER A 344 11.83 5.99 3.22
C SER A 344 12.93 6.96 3.67
N PHE A 345 13.80 6.50 4.57
CA PHE A 345 14.95 7.26 5.08
C PHE A 345 16.30 6.77 4.52
N THR A 346 16.33 5.85 3.54
CA THR A 346 17.60 5.32 2.99
C THR A 346 18.45 6.37 2.28
N GLN A 347 17.84 7.47 1.83
CA GLN A 347 18.58 8.60 1.26
C GLN A 347 19.18 9.55 2.31
N LEU A 348 18.73 9.44 3.57
CA LEU A 348 19.12 10.33 4.67
C LEU A 348 19.98 9.63 5.73
N LEU A 349 19.81 8.32 5.88
CA LEU A 349 20.50 7.48 6.85
C LEU A 349 21.27 6.38 6.13
N THR A 350 22.49 6.13 6.57
CA THR A 350 23.29 4.98 6.14
C THR A 350 22.69 3.66 6.65
N PRO A 351 23.01 2.50 6.05
CA PRO A 351 22.52 1.21 6.53
C PRO A 351 22.82 0.96 8.01
N GLN A 352 24.00 1.36 8.49
CA GLN A 352 24.37 1.23 9.90
C GLN A 352 23.54 2.17 10.81
N GLU A 353 23.24 3.38 10.35
CA GLU A 353 22.38 4.31 11.09
C GLU A 353 20.94 3.81 11.19
N ILE A 354 20.44 3.11 10.16
CA ILE A 354 19.15 2.43 10.20
C ILE A 354 19.16 1.29 11.23
N GLU A 355 20.23 0.48 11.28
CA GLU A 355 20.38 -0.54 12.33
C GLU A 355 20.42 0.08 13.72
N ASP A 356 21.12 1.20 13.90
CA ASP A 356 21.21 1.90 15.17
C ASP A 356 19.83 2.44 15.59
N VAL A 357 19.05 3.04 14.68
CA VAL A 357 17.66 3.46 14.95
C VAL A 357 16.75 2.27 15.30
N ALA A 358 16.88 1.15 14.57
CA ALA A 358 16.12 -0.06 14.86
C ALA A 358 16.46 -0.61 16.26
N ALA A 359 17.74 -0.68 16.60
CA ALA A 359 18.22 -1.07 17.92
C ALA A 359 17.65 -0.16 19.01
N TYR A 360 17.71 1.15 18.81
CA TYR A 360 17.16 2.12 19.75
C TYR A 360 15.67 1.91 20.02
N VAL A 361 14.84 1.89 18.96
CA VAL A 361 13.39 1.74 19.12
C VAL A 361 13.07 0.41 19.78
N PHE A 362 13.74 -0.68 19.39
CA PHE A 362 13.52 -1.99 20.00
C PHE A 362 13.89 -2.02 21.49
N GLU A 363 15.08 -1.52 21.86
CA GLU A 363 15.57 -1.46 23.24
C GLU A 363 14.79 -0.48 24.12
N ALA A 364 14.23 0.58 23.53
CA ALA A 364 13.37 1.51 24.24
C ALA A 364 12.02 0.86 24.61
N THR A 365 11.52 -0.06 23.78
CA THR A 365 10.17 -0.65 23.93
C THR A 365 10.15 -2.08 24.51
N HIS A 366 11.30 -2.77 24.60
CA HIS A 366 11.46 -4.14 25.13
C HIS A 366 12.45 -4.22 26.28
#